data_AF-A0AAE0F9Y3-F1
#
_entry.id   AF-A0AAE0F9Y3-F1
#
_cell.length_a   1.000
_cell.length_b   1.000
_cell.length_c   1.000
_cell.angle_alpha   90.00
_cell.angle_beta   90.00
_cell.angle_gamma   90.00
#
_symmetry.space_group_name_H-M   'P 1'
#
loop_
_entity.id
_entity.type
_entity.pdbx_description
1 polymer ?
#
loop_
_entity_poly.entity_id
_entity_poly.type
_entity_poly.pdbx_seq_one_letter_code
_entity_poly.pdbx_strand_id
1 'polypeptide(L)'
;MLQVLSNDRFIAPLHRVLANPSKERYSAPFFYNPSYSADCLPIAIKDEESQYLTVNWGEFRRRRFEGDFGDQGKEVQISDFRSPSAHEAPFLQ
;
A
#
# COMPACT_ATOMS: atom_id res chain seq x y z
N MET A 1 1.13 -3.55 -1.52
CA MET A 1 2.48 -3.99 -1.10
C MET A 1 3.51 -3.95 -2.22
N LEU A 2 3.12 -4.12 -3.49
CA LEU A 2 4.06 -4.01 -4.62
C LEU A 2 4.90 -2.71 -4.61
N GLN A 3 4.31 -1.55 -4.30
CA GLN A 3 5.06 -0.29 -4.20
C GLN A 3 6.22 -0.35 -3.19
N VAL A 4 5.95 -0.88 -2.00
CA VAL A 4 6.98 -1.13 -0.96
C VAL A 4 8.04 -2.09 -1.50
N LEU A 5 7.62 -3.26 -2.00
CA LEU A 5 8.54 -4.29 -2.52
C LEU A 5 9.41 -3.77 -3.67
N SER A 6 8.85 -2.93 -4.54
CA SER A 6 9.54 -2.38 -5.71
C SER A 6 10.44 -1.18 -5.41
N ASN A 7 10.42 -0.69 -4.17
CA ASN A 7 11.09 0.54 -3.75
C ASN A 7 10.64 1.76 -4.58
N ASP A 8 9.32 1.97 -4.69
CA ASP A 8 8.68 3.04 -5.50
C ASP A 8 8.84 2.96 -7.02
N ARG A 9 9.45 1.92 -7.60
CA ARG A 9 9.44 1.73 -9.07
C ARG A 9 8.04 1.49 -9.64
N PHE A 10 7.18 0.85 -8.86
CA PHE A 10 5.78 0.63 -9.21
C PHE A 10 4.88 1.30 -8.18
N ILE A 11 4.28 2.43 -8.54
CA ILE A 11 3.41 3.19 -7.65
C ILE A 11 2.02 2.54 -7.59
N ALA A 12 1.45 2.44 -6.38
CA ALA A 12 0.07 2.02 -6.19
C ALA A 12 -0.87 3.15 -6.66
N PRO A 13 -1.66 2.95 -7.72
CA PRO A 13 -2.44 4.04 -8.29
C PRO A 13 -3.61 4.42 -7.38
N LEU A 14 -3.76 5.73 -7.16
CA LEU A 14 -4.99 6.28 -6.59
C LEU A 14 -6.14 6.06 -7.59
N HIS A 15 -7.22 5.46 -7.11
CA HIS A 15 -8.39 5.18 -7.94
C HIS A 15 -9.67 5.41 -7.13
N ARG A 16 -10.75 5.78 -7.82
CA ARG A 16 -12.08 5.97 -7.24
C ARG A 16 -13.14 5.41 -8.17
N VAL A 17 -14.30 5.08 -7.61
CA VAL A 17 -15.47 4.66 -8.38
C VAL A 17 -16.51 5.78 -8.37
N LEU A 18 -17.08 6.10 -9.52
CA LEU A 18 -18.20 7.03 -9.63
C LEU A 18 -19.52 6.25 -9.58
N ALA A 19 -20.46 6.72 -8.77
CA ALA A 19 -21.82 6.18 -8.73
C ALA A 19 -22.55 6.46 -10.05
N ASN A 20 -23.29 5.47 -10.55
CA ASN A 20 -24.13 5.63 -11.73
C ASN A 20 -25.61 5.63 -11.30
N PRO A 21 -26.39 6.71 -11.55
CA PRO A 21 -27.76 6.83 -11.06
C PRO A 21 -28.77 6.00 -11.87
N SER A 22 -28.41 5.49 -13.06
CA SER A 22 -29.34 4.85 -14.00
C SER A 22 -28.96 3.42 -14.40
N LYS A 23 -27.77 2.95 -14.02
CA LYS A 23 -27.29 1.61 -14.35
C LYS A 23 -26.61 0.96 -13.16
N GLU A 24 -26.96 -0.30 -12.93
CA GLU A 24 -26.26 -1.15 -11.98
C GLU A 24 -24.83 -1.43 -12.47
N ARG A 25 -23.89 -1.51 -11.52
CA ARG A 25 -22.49 -1.85 -11.78
C ARG A 25 -22.06 -2.96 -10.83
N TYR A 26 -21.56 -4.04 -11.40
CA TYR A 26 -21.01 -5.17 -10.66
C TYR A 26 -19.48 -5.17 -10.73
N SER A 27 -18.83 -5.64 -9.66
CA SER A 27 -17.38 -5.79 -9.59
C SER A 27 -17.06 -6.96 -8.66
N ALA A 28 -16.19 -7.87 -9.09
CA ALA A 28 -15.76 -9.04 -8.33
C ALA A 28 -14.23 -9.09 -8.28
N PRO A 29 -13.58 -8.29 -7.40
CA PRO A 29 -12.13 -8.24 -7.34
C PRO A 29 -11.55 -9.46 -6.60
N PHE A 30 -10.40 -9.93 -7.08
CA PHE A 30 -9.52 -10.82 -6.33
C PHE A 30 -8.26 -10.05 -5.92
N PHE A 31 -7.97 -10.02 -4.62
CA PHE A 31 -6.79 -9.36 -4.09
C PHE A 31 -5.71 -10.38 -3.76
N TYR A 32 -4.64 -10.42 -4.57
CA TYR A 32 -3.48 -11.28 -4.33
C TYR A 32 -2.58 -10.69 -3.25
N ASN A 33 -2.94 -10.95 -2.00
CA ASN A 33 -2.26 -10.43 -0.83
C ASN A 33 -1.13 -11.36 -0.34
N PRO A 34 -0.10 -10.81 0.33
CA PRO A 34 0.88 -11.63 1.03
C PRO A 34 0.27 -12.52 2.12
N SER A 35 1.04 -13.51 2.60
CA SER A 35 0.72 -14.23 3.84
C SER A 35 0.66 -13.25 5.02
N TYR A 36 -0.19 -13.52 6.02
CA TYR A 36 -0.27 -12.70 7.24
C TYR A 36 1.07 -12.59 7.98
N SER A 37 1.90 -13.62 7.93
CA SER A 37 3.22 -13.62 8.55
C SER A 37 4.31 -12.98 7.69
N ALA A 38 3.99 -12.46 6.50
CA ALA A 38 4.98 -11.94 5.57
C ALA A 38 5.47 -10.55 6.00
N ASP A 39 6.78 -10.40 6.06
CA ASP A 39 7.46 -9.11 6.18
C ASP A 39 7.77 -8.58 4.79
N CYS A 40 7.09 -7.50 4.41
CA CYS A 40 7.27 -6.81 3.14
C CYS A 40 8.33 -5.72 3.30
N LEU A 41 9.50 -5.95 2.73
CA LEU A 41 10.60 -5.00 2.68
C LEU A 41 11.00 -4.74 1.22
N PRO A 42 11.56 -3.57 0.89
CA PRO A 42 12.04 -3.31 -0.45
C PRO A 42 13.02 -4.40 -0.93
N ILE A 43 12.76 -4.92 -2.13
CA ILE A 43 13.63 -5.90 -2.77
C ILE A 43 14.83 -5.12 -3.30
N ALA A 44 15.98 -5.32 -2.66
CA ALA A 44 17.18 -4.56 -2.96
C ALA A 44 17.62 -4.74 -4.42
N ILE A 45 17.81 -3.63 -5.12
CA ILE A 45 18.72 -3.55 -6.26
C ILE A 45 20.02 -2.98 -5.71
N LYS A 46 21.15 -3.52 -6.18
CA LYS A 46 22.48 -3.17 -5.68
C LYS A 46 22.67 -1.65 -5.64
N ASP A 47 23.17 -1.15 -4.51
CA ASP A 47 23.52 0.26 -4.26
C ASP A 47 22.33 1.24 -4.16
N GLU A 48 21.11 0.76 -3.90
CA GLU A 48 19.94 1.63 -3.65
C GLU A 48 19.55 1.74 -2.18
N GLU A 49 19.22 2.95 -1.76
CA GLU A 49 18.64 3.22 -0.45
C GLU A 49 17.17 2.79 -0.36
N SER A 50 16.82 2.20 0.77
CA SER A 50 15.45 1.79 1.08
C SER A 50 14.54 3.00 1.29
N GLN A 51 13.49 3.12 0.49
CA GLN A 51 12.45 4.14 0.63
C GLN A 51 11.45 3.81 1.74
N TYR A 52 11.42 2.54 2.19
CA TYR A 52 10.47 2.06 3.20
C TYR A 52 11.17 1.27 4.31
N LEU A 53 10.60 1.36 5.50
CA LEU A 53 10.81 0.42 6.59
C LEU A 53 10.07 -0.90 6.27
N THR A 54 10.41 -1.96 7.01
CA THR A 54 9.73 -3.26 6.87
C THR A 54 8.26 -3.13 7.30
N VAL A 55 7.36 -3.67 6.48
CA VAL A 55 5.92 -3.72 6.76
C VAL A 55 5.51 -5.17 6.99
N ASN A 56 5.18 -5.54 8.22
CA ASN A 56 4.51 -6.81 8.47
C ASN A 56 3.08 -6.75 7.90
N TRP A 57 2.75 -7.64 6.97
CA TRP A 57 1.48 -7.56 6.25
C TRP A 57 0.25 -7.81 7.13
N GLY A 58 0.33 -8.78 8.05
CA GLY A 58 -0.79 -9.09 8.93
C GLY A 58 -1.14 -7.93 9.84
N GLU A 59 -0.12 -7.28 10.41
CA GLU A 59 -0.30 -6.11 11.26
C GLU A 59 -0.81 -4.89 10.48
N PHE A 60 -0.24 -4.63 9.30
CA PHE A 60 -0.71 -3.56 8.41
C PHE A 60 -2.19 -3.75 8.05
N ARG A 61 -2.58 -4.97 7.66
CA ARG A 61 -3.97 -5.29 7.30
C ARG A 61 -4.92 -5.11 8.47
N ARG A 62 -4.53 -5.55 9.67
CA ARG A 62 -5.32 -5.38 10.90
C ARG A 62 -5.55 -3.89 11.20
N ARG A 63 -4.48 -3.10 11.25
CA ARG A 63 -4.55 -1.65 11.53
C ARG A 63 -5.34 -0.89 10.46
N ARG A 64 -5.26 -1.32 9.20
CA ARG A 64 -6.03 -0.71 8.11
C ARG A 64 -7.52 -0.97 8.29
N PHE A 65 -7.91 -2.21 8.61
CA PHE A 65 -9.30 -2.54 8.91
C PHE A 65 -9.84 -1.75 10.12
N GLU A 66 -9.04 -1.65 11.18
CA GLU A 66 -9.41 -0.91 12.40
C GLU A 66 -9.64 0.58 12.14
N GLY A 67 -8.77 1.25 11.39
CA GLY A 67 -8.92 2.68 11.12
C GLY A 67 -9.88 3.03 9.98
N ASP A 68 -10.10 2.15 8.99
CA ASP A 68 -11.02 2.39 7.86
C ASP A 68 -12.44 1.96 8.22
N PHE A 69 -12.65 0.65 8.44
CA PHE A 69 -13.98 0.10 8.71
C PHE A 69 -14.38 0.23 10.18
N GLY A 70 -13.43 0.01 11.10
CA GLY A 70 -13.69 0.06 12.54
C GLY A 70 -13.77 1.48 13.13
N ASP A 71 -13.36 2.49 12.37
CA ASP A 71 -13.23 3.90 12.77
C ASP A 71 -12.46 4.09 14.10
N GLN A 72 -11.45 3.25 14.32
CA GLN A 72 -10.58 3.28 15.51
C GLN A 72 -9.31 4.08 15.22
N GLY A 73 -9.43 5.41 15.27
CA GLY A 73 -8.31 6.32 15.09
C GLY A 73 -7.82 6.43 13.63
N LYS A 74 -6.57 6.84 13.44
CA LYS A 74 -6.02 7.10 12.09
C LYS A 74 -5.83 5.78 11.32
N GLU A 75 -6.44 5.67 10.14
CA GLU A 75 -6.16 4.62 9.18
C GLU A 75 -4.67 4.60 8.79
N VAL A 76 -4.04 3.42 8.91
CA VAL A 76 -2.65 3.24 8.52
C VAL A 76 -2.48 3.32 7.00
N GLN A 77 -1.47 4.07 6.57
CA GLN A 77 -1.07 4.19 5.17
C GLN A 77 0.35 3.65 4.97
N ILE A 78 0.67 3.26 3.73
CA ILE A 78 2.04 2.82 3.39
C ILE A 78 3.08 3.93 3.62
N SER A 79 2.65 5.20 3.53
CA SER A 79 3.49 6.36 3.81
C SER A 79 3.92 6.46 5.27
N ASP A 80 3.18 5.85 6.20
CA ASP A 80 3.56 5.78 7.62
C ASP A 80 4.80 4.90 7.85
N PHE A 81 5.22 4.15 6.83
CA PHE A 81 6.42 3.29 6.83
C PHE A 81 7.53 3.83 5.93
N ARG A 82 7.49 5.09 5.50
CA ARG A 82 8.62 5.69 4.76
C ARG A 82 9.88 5.67 5.64
N SER A 83 11.01 5.34 5.03
CA SER A 83 12.32 5.45 5.67
C SER A 83 12.62 6.91 6.01
N PRO A 84 13.35 7.21 7.10
CA PRO A 84 13.86 8.56 7.36
C PRO A 84 14.73 9.13 6.23
N SER A 85 15.40 8.25 5.46
CA SER A 85 16.19 8.62 4.29
C SER A 85 15.40 8.62 2.99
N ALA A 86 14.08 8.40 3.03
CA ALA A 86 13.27 8.33 1.82
C ALA A 86 13.26 9.66 1.07
N HIS A 87 13.35 9.58 -0.25
CA HIS A 87 13.19 10.70 -1.17
C HIS A 87 11.82 10.61 -1.84
N GLU A 88 11.35 11.72 -2.43
CA GLU A 88 10.11 11.67 -3.20
C GLU A 88 10.27 10.73 -4.40
N ALA A 89 9.26 9.88 -4.59
CA ALA A 89 9.19 9.09 -5.80
C ALA A 89 9.05 10.04 -6.99
N PRO A 90 9.81 9.86 -8.09
CA PRO A 90 9.60 10.67 -9.27
C PRO A 90 8.16 10.51 -9.73
N PHE A 91 7.42 11.63 -9.83
CA PHE A 91 6.12 11.64 -10.48
C PHE A 91 6.32 11.16 -11.92
N LEU A 92 5.72 10.02 -12.26
CA LEU A 92 5.60 9.62 -13.66
C LEU A 92 4.65 10.63 -14.33
N GLN A 93 5.20 11.47 -15.20
CA GLN A 93 4.43 12.25 -16.17
C GLN A 93 3.73 11.31 -17.16
#